data_AF-A0A8J4VKK7-F1
#
_entry.id   AF-A0A8J4VKK7-F1
#
_cell.length_a   1.000
_cell.length_b   1.000
_cell.length_c   1.000
_cell.angle_alpha   90.00
_cell.angle_beta   90.00
_cell.angle_gamma   90.00
#
_symmetry.space_group_name_H-M   'P 1'
#
loop_
_entity.id
_entity.type
_entity.pdbx_description
1 polymer ?
#
loop_
_entity_poly.entity_id
_entity_poly.type
_entity_poly.pdbx_seq_one_letter_code
_entity_poly.pdbx_strand_id
1 'polypeptide(L)'
;MDLSHLPAIGLIKLIQQESPDLQQILNYSCAEVDSNSSDIWLVVVALKVYRYRSIENEINSLILPELHKYLTDEDYSTAVGFYILLRAVDRFAANYNSFPGQFDGGMDEDISRLKTTAVGLLSDLGCNGSTLAEDLINEICRFGASELHAVSAFIGGIASQEVIKLITRQFVPMPGTFIFNGIDHKSQILSL
;
A
#
# COMPACT_ATOMS: atom_id res chain seq x y z
N MET A 1 24.75 -29.94 15.47
CA MET A 1 24.50 -30.28 16.89
C MET A 1 23.04 -30.62 16.99
N ASP A 2 22.71 -31.82 17.48
CA ASP A 2 21.33 -32.27 17.66
C ASP A 2 20.71 -31.51 18.84
N LEU A 3 19.73 -30.65 18.56
CA LEU A 3 19.11 -29.73 19.51
C LEU A 3 17.80 -30.29 20.11
N SER A 4 17.42 -31.52 19.74
CA SER A 4 16.14 -32.14 20.13
C SER A 4 16.04 -32.51 21.62
N HIS A 5 17.16 -32.51 22.34
CA HIS A 5 17.24 -32.94 23.75
C HIS A 5 17.47 -31.82 24.76
N LEU A 6 17.61 -30.57 24.32
CA LEU A 6 17.79 -29.44 25.25
C LEU A 6 16.43 -29.03 25.84
N PRO A 7 16.31 -28.91 27.17
CA PRO A 7 15.12 -28.32 27.77
C PRO A 7 14.91 -26.92 27.21
N ALA A 8 13.66 -26.49 27.08
CA ALA A 8 13.24 -25.21 26.51
C ALA A 8 14.10 -23.99 26.94
N ILE A 9 14.52 -23.98 28.21
CA ILE A 9 15.38 -22.97 28.83
C ILE A 9 16.79 -22.91 28.20
N GLY A 10 17.35 -24.02 27.75
CA GLY A 10 18.67 -24.12 27.12
C GLY A 10 18.71 -23.49 25.73
N LEU A 11 17.64 -23.61 24.94
CA LEU A 11 17.51 -23.00 23.61
C LEU A 11 17.28 -21.49 23.70
N ILE A 12 16.49 -21.04 24.68
CA ILE A 12 16.29 -19.60 24.95
C ILE A 12 17.62 -18.94 25.33
N LYS A 13 18.44 -19.57 26.18
CA LYS A 13 19.77 -19.06 26.51
C LYS A 13 20.71 -19.02 25.31
N LEU A 14 20.63 -20.00 24.40
CA LEU A 14 21.42 -20.04 23.16
C LEU A 14 21.03 -18.90 22.20
N ILE A 15 19.73 -18.67 22.02
CA ILE A 15 19.20 -17.60 21.14
C ILE A 15 19.44 -16.20 21.75
N GLN A 16 19.34 -16.08 23.08
CA GLN A 16 19.67 -14.85 23.80
C GLN A 16 21.17 -14.52 23.80
N GLN A 17 22.04 -15.52 23.64
CA GLN A 17 23.50 -15.31 23.47
C GLN A 17 23.87 -14.84 22.07
N GLU A 18 23.08 -15.19 21.05
CA GLU A 18 23.37 -14.90 19.64
C GLU A 18 22.85 -13.54 19.16
N SER A 19 21.81 -12.95 19.79
CA SER A 19 21.29 -11.66 19.32
C SER A 19 20.67 -10.78 20.43
N PRO A 20 21.27 -9.63 20.78
CA PRO A 20 20.72 -8.68 21.76
C PRO A 20 19.41 -8.02 21.28
N ASP A 21 19.14 -7.98 19.98
CA ASP A 21 17.93 -7.38 19.40
C ASP A 21 16.65 -8.18 19.75
N LEU A 22 16.77 -9.50 19.92
CA LEU A 22 15.66 -10.37 20.31
C LEU A 22 15.22 -10.13 21.77
N GLN A 23 16.11 -9.68 22.65
CA GLN A 23 15.73 -9.32 24.03
C GLN A 23 14.81 -8.10 24.06
N GLN A 24 15.02 -7.15 23.14
CA GLN A 24 14.18 -5.97 23.02
C GLN A 24 12.77 -6.35 22.55
N ILE A 25 12.66 -7.28 21.59
CA ILE A 25 11.38 -7.74 21.02
C ILE A 25 10.52 -8.48 22.06
N LEU A 26 11.12 -9.29 22.93
CA LEU A 26 10.41 -9.97 24.02
C LEU A 26 9.84 -8.96 25.04
N ASN A 27 10.57 -7.88 25.33
CA ASN A 27 10.11 -6.80 26.22
C ASN A 27 8.99 -5.93 25.61
N TYR A 28 8.79 -5.94 24.30
CA TYR A 28 7.72 -5.19 23.62
C TYR A 28 6.40 -5.97 23.49
N SER A 29 6.40 -7.28 23.77
CA SER A 29 5.18 -8.07 23.74
C SER A 29 4.37 -7.82 25.02
N CYS A 30 3.17 -7.25 24.88
CA CYS A 30 2.24 -6.93 25.97
C CYS A 30 1.59 -8.18 26.61
N ALA A 31 2.14 -9.37 26.39
CA ALA A 31 1.70 -10.59 27.04
C ALA A 31 2.56 -10.82 28.28
N GLU A 32 1.99 -10.72 29.48
CA GLU A 32 2.58 -11.35 30.66
C GLU A 32 2.57 -12.86 30.40
N VAL A 33 3.72 -13.44 30.06
CA VAL A 33 3.82 -14.86 29.71
C VAL A 33 4.40 -15.63 30.88
N ASP A 34 3.61 -16.53 31.43
CA ASP A 34 4.00 -17.42 32.51
C ASP A 34 5.00 -18.47 32.01
N SER A 35 6.12 -18.60 32.73
CA SER A 35 7.37 -19.24 32.29
C SER A 35 7.30 -20.76 32.04
N ASN A 36 6.15 -21.38 32.24
CA ASN A 36 5.96 -22.83 32.18
C ASN A 36 5.05 -23.31 31.02
N SER A 37 4.53 -22.41 30.18
CA SER A 37 3.59 -22.81 29.13
C SER A 37 4.28 -23.19 27.81
N SER A 38 3.86 -24.31 27.22
CA SER A 38 4.11 -24.64 25.81
C SER A 38 3.64 -23.56 24.83
N ASP A 39 2.79 -22.64 25.28
CA ASP A 39 2.34 -21.47 24.51
C ASP A 39 3.50 -20.53 24.15
N ILE A 40 4.58 -20.50 24.94
CA ILE A 40 5.80 -19.71 24.63
C ILE A 40 6.36 -20.11 23.26
N TRP A 41 6.41 -21.42 22.97
CA TRP A 41 6.93 -21.93 21.69
C TRP A 41 6.01 -21.61 20.52
N LEU A 42 4.68 -21.63 20.73
CA LEU A 42 3.73 -21.24 19.68
C LEU A 42 3.79 -19.74 19.36
N VAL A 43 3.95 -18.89 20.38
CA VAL A 43 4.01 -17.43 20.23
C VAL A 43 5.29 -16.98 19.51
N VAL A 44 6.44 -17.61 19.77
CA VAL A 44 7.71 -17.27 19.10
C VAL A 44 7.70 -17.66 17.61
N VAL A 45 6.98 -18.72 17.23
CA VAL A 45 6.90 -19.19 15.83
C VAL A 45 6.04 -18.27 14.94
N ALA A 46 5.20 -17.40 15.51
CA ALA A 46 4.25 -16.57 14.78
C ALA A 46 4.64 -15.07 14.67
N LEU A 47 5.87 -14.70 15.01
CA LEU A 47 6.30 -13.31 15.04
C LEU A 47 6.56 -12.79 13.61
N LYS A 48 5.88 -11.71 13.21
CA LYS A 48 6.06 -11.05 11.91
C LYS A 48 6.47 -9.60 12.09
N VAL A 49 7.54 -9.21 11.39
CA VAL A 49 8.03 -7.83 11.36
C VAL A 49 7.65 -7.21 10.03
N TYR A 50 7.01 -6.05 10.06
CA TYR A 50 6.63 -5.27 8.88
C TYR A 50 7.39 -3.96 8.87
N ARG A 51 8.03 -3.66 7.74
CA ARG A 51 8.71 -2.38 7.50
C ARG A 51 8.03 -1.72 6.32
N TYR A 52 7.46 -0.55 6.57
CA TYR A 52 6.77 0.24 5.56
C TYR A 52 7.71 1.26 4.97
N ARG A 53 7.51 1.54 3.70
CA ARG A 53 8.15 2.64 3.02
C ARG A 53 7.51 3.95 3.46
N SER A 54 8.32 4.99 3.65
CA SER A 54 7.79 6.33 3.92
C SER A 54 7.15 6.91 2.66
N ILE A 55 6.03 7.63 2.83
CA ILE A 55 5.32 8.29 1.73
C ILE A 55 6.21 9.24 0.90
N GLU A 56 7.13 9.95 1.54
CA GLU A 56 8.08 10.84 0.85
C GLU A 56 8.94 10.07 -0.16
N ASN A 57 9.49 8.92 0.28
CA ASN A 57 10.27 8.06 -0.58
C ASN A 57 9.42 7.46 -1.71
N GLU A 58 8.17 7.05 -1.43
CA GLU A 58 7.25 6.56 -2.46
C GLU A 58 6.96 7.63 -3.52
N ILE A 59 6.72 8.88 -3.11
CA ILE A 59 6.44 9.99 -4.01
C ILE A 59 7.67 10.37 -4.84
N ASN A 60 8.85 10.47 -4.21
CA ASN A 60 10.06 10.97 -4.84
C ASN A 60 10.87 9.91 -5.60
N SER A 61 10.67 8.63 -5.30
CA SER A 61 11.42 7.55 -5.91
C SER A 61 10.50 6.33 -6.01
N LEU A 62 10.08 5.90 -7.20
CA LEU A 62 9.37 4.61 -7.30
C LEU A 62 10.35 3.46 -7.48
N ILE A 63 9.94 2.28 -7.02
CA ILE A 63 10.61 1.03 -7.38
C ILE A 63 10.28 0.76 -8.85
N LEU A 64 11.04 1.38 -9.75
CA LEU A 64 10.85 1.31 -11.21
C LEU A 64 10.57 -0.11 -11.74
N PRO A 65 11.29 -1.16 -11.29
CA PRO A 65 11.01 -2.53 -11.74
C PRO A 65 9.61 -3.04 -11.35
N GLU A 66 9.12 -2.69 -10.15
CA GLU A 66 7.81 -3.09 -9.67
C GLU A 66 6.70 -2.33 -10.40
N LEU A 67 6.90 -1.03 -10.61
CA LEU A 67 5.98 -0.20 -11.39
C LEU A 67 5.83 -0.73 -12.83
N HIS A 68 6.95 -1.04 -13.51
CA HIS A 68 6.93 -1.61 -14.84
C HIS A 68 6.22 -2.96 -14.87
N LYS A 69 6.47 -3.82 -13.88
CA LYS A 69 5.77 -5.10 -13.73
C LYS A 69 4.25 -4.89 -13.66
N TYR A 70 3.78 -4.00 -12.79
CA TYR A 70 2.36 -3.74 -12.64
C TYR A 70 1.71 -3.12 -13.88
N LEU A 71 2.44 -2.27 -14.62
CA LEU A 71 1.95 -1.67 -15.87
C LEU A 71 1.77 -2.70 -16.99
N THR A 72 2.58 -3.76 -17.02
CA THR A 72 2.49 -4.82 -18.02
C THR A 72 1.55 -5.97 -17.65
N ASP A 73 1.18 -6.07 -16.37
CA ASP A 73 0.34 -7.14 -15.84
C ASP A 73 -1.15 -6.78 -16.00
N GLU A 74 -1.90 -7.61 -16.72
CA GLU A 74 -3.31 -7.35 -17.03
C GLU A 74 -4.17 -7.17 -15.77
N ASP A 75 -3.89 -7.92 -14.70
CA ASP A 75 -4.68 -7.89 -13.46
C ASP A 75 -4.36 -6.65 -12.58
N TYR A 76 -3.19 -6.06 -12.75
CA TYR A 76 -2.72 -4.90 -11.95
C TYR A 76 -2.73 -3.59 -12.73
N SER A 77 -2.76 -3.64 -14.07
CA SER A 77 -2.71 -2.49 -14.98
C SER A 77 -3.73 -1.41 -14.63
N THR A 78 -4.96 -1.80 -14.29
CA THR A 78 -6.02 -0.88 -13.87
C THR A 78 -5.72 -0.23 -12.52
N ALA A 79 -5.26 -1.02 -11.53
CA ALA A 79 -4.99 -0.52 -10.19
C ALA A 79 -3.79 0.45 -10.18
N VAL A 80 -2.70 0.10 -10.87
CA VAL A 80 -1.56 0.99 -11.05
C VAL A 80 -1.91 2.20 -11.91
N GLY A 81 -2.80 2.03 -12.89
CA GLY A 81 -3.36 3.12 -13.68
C GLY A 81 -4.08 4.13 -12.81
N PHE A 82 -4.97 3.69 -11.91
CA PHE A 82 -5.61 4.57 -10.94
C PHE A 82 -4.60 5.26 -10.03
N TYR A 83 -3.60 4.54 -9.52
CA TYR A 83 -2.55 5.15 -8.70
C TYR A 83 -1.84 6.30 -9.42
N ILE A 84 -1.39 6.07 -10.66
CA ILE A 84 -0.69 7.09 -11.46
C ILE A 84 -1.62 8.25 -11.80
N LEU A 85 -2.89 7.97 -12.15
CA LEU A 85 -3.85 9.00 -12.49
C LEU A 85 -4.23 9.85 -11.28
N LEU A 86 -4.39 9.28 -10.10
CA LEU A 86 -4.64 10.05 -8.88
C LEU A 86 -3.49 11.03 -8.60
N ARG A 87 -2.23 10.60 -8.77
CA ARG A 87 -1.07 11.50 -8.69
C ARG A 87 -1.07 12.56 -9.81
N ALA A 88 -1.50 12.20 -11.02
CA ALA A 88 -1.63 13.16 -12.12
C ALA A 88 -2.73 14.18 -11.86
N VAL A 89 -3.83 13.78 -11.20
CA VAL A 89 -4.92 14.67 -10.75
C VAL A 89 -4.41 15.68 -9.73
N ASP A 90 -3.58 15.28 -8.77
CA ASP A 90 -2.97 16.23 -7.82
C ASP A 90 -2.11 17.27 -8.54
N ARG A 91 -1.29 16.84 -9.49
CA ARG A 91 -0.48 17.75 -10.32
C ARG A 91 -1.34 18.65 -11.21
N PHE A 92 -2.42 18.10 -11.76
CA PHE A 92 -3.40 18.86 -12.54
C PHE A 92 -4.04 19.95 -11.68
N ALA A 93 -4.51 19.62 -10.47
CA ALA A 93 -5.11 20.56 -9.55
C ALA A 93 -4.13 21.68 -9.16
N ALA A 94 -2.86 21.35 -8.93
CA ALA A 94 -1.82 22.34 -8.67
C ALA A 94 -1.56 23.28 -9.86
N ASN A 95 -1.64 22.79 -11.10
CA ASN A 95 -1.38 23.57 -12.31
C ASN A 95 -2.58 24.44 -12.74
N TYR A 96 -3.80 23.93 -12.60
CA TYR A 96 -5.01 24.54 -13.15
C TYR A 96 -5.97 25.10 -12.09
N ASN A 97 -5.68 24.91 -10.80
CA ASN A 97 -6.55 25.30 -9.66
C ASN A 97 -7.98 24.72 -9.75
N SER A 98 -8.14 23.57 -10.40
CA SER A 98 -9.41 22.86 -10.57
C SER A 98 -9.12 21.37 -10.68
N PHE A 99 -10.09 20.53 -10.32
CA PHE A 99 -10.02 19.11 -10.62
C PHE A 99 -10.53 18.82 -12.03
N PRO A 100 -10.05 17.76 -12.69
CA PRO A 100 -10.53 17.38 -14.02
C PRO A 100 -12.00 16.96 -13.96
N GLY A 101 -12.81 17.51 -14.86
CA GLY A 101 -14.24 17.21 -14.98
C GLY A 101 -15.11 17.74 -13.83
N GLN A 102 -14.59 18.66 -13.01
CA GLN A 102 -15.33 19.27 -11.91
C GLN A 102 -16.48 20.19 -12.37
N PHE A 103 -16.33 20.83 -13.54
CA PHE A 103 -17.28 21.79 -14.08
C PHE A 103 -17.90 21.30 -15.39
N ASP A 104 -19.19 21.59 -15.58
CA ASP A 104 -19.89 21.27 -16.82
C ASP A 104 -19.39 22.16 -17.97
N GLY A 105 -18.89 21.53 -19.05
CA GLY A 105 -18.60 22.23 -20.32
C GLY A 105 -17.14 22.30 -20.79
N GLY A 106 -16.21 21.55 -20.17
CA GLY A 106 -14.79 21.52 -20.58
C GLY A 106 -14.15 20.12 -20.60
N MET A 107 -14.96 19.06 -20.62
CA MET A 107 -14.48 17.70 -20.37
C MET A 107 -13.41 17.23 -21.37
N ASP A 108 -13.56 17.51 -22.67
CA ASP A 108 -12.56 17.13 -23.69
C ASP A 108 -11.22 17.85 -23.50
N GLU A 109 -11.26 19.10 -23.02
CA GLU A 109 -10.06 19.87 -22.70
C GLU A 109 -9.37 19.32 -21.45
N ASP A 110 -10.15 19.00 -20.41
CA ASP A 110 -9.65 18.39 -19.18
C ASP A 110 -9.05 17.01 -19.44
N ILE A 111 -9.68 16.18 -20.29
CA ILE A 111 -9.14 14.88 -20.73
C ILE A 111 -7.76 15.08 -21.37
N SER A 112 -7.65 16.04 -22.29
CA SER A 112 -6.40 16.33 -23.01
C SER A 112 -5.29 16.82 -22.06
N ARG A 113 -5.64 17.71 -21.12
CA ARG A 113 -4.73 18.24 -20.10
C ARG A 113 -4.31 17.19 -19.08
N LEU A 114 -5.23 16.32 -18.64
CA LEU A 114 -4.95 15.21 -17.73
C LEU A 114 -4.03 14.19 -18.39
N LYS A 115 -4.29 13.82 -19.65
CA LYS A 115 -3.42 12.94 -20.45
C LYS A 115 -2.00 13.49 -20.53
N THR A 116 -1.86 14.78 -20.84
CA THR A 116 -0.55 15.46 -20.89
C THR A 116 0.15 15.42 -19.54
N THR A 117 -0.59 15.66 -18.45
CA THR A 117 -0.04 15.65 -17.08
C THR A 117 0.40 14.25 -16.65
N ALA A 118 -0.37 13.22 -17.00
CA ALA A 118 -0.05 11.83 -16.71
C ALA A 118 1.20 11.35 -17.48
N VAL A 119 1.32 11.70 -18.77
CA VAL A 119 2.53 11.40 -19.57
C VAL A 119 3.76 12.12 -19.01
N GLY A 120 3.62 13.39 -18.61
CA GLY A 120 4.69 14.13 -17.94
C GLY A 120 5.13 13.47 -16.63
N LEU A 121 4.17 13.03 -15.81
CA LEU A 121 4.46 12.29 -14.57
C LEU A 121 5.18 10.97 -14.84
N LEU A 122 4.73 10.18 -15.82
CA LEU A 122 5.40 8.93 -16.20
C LEU A 122 6.83 9.15 -16.68
N SER A 123 7.09 10.24 -17.40
CA SER A 123 8.43 10.60 -17.85
C SER A 123 9.33 10.99 -16.66
N ASP A 124 8.82 11.80 -15.73
CA ASP A 124 9.53 12.20 -14.51
C ASP A 124 9.87 10.98 -13.63
N LEU A 125 8.99 9.97 -13.63
CA LEU A 125 9.20 8.71 -12.91
C LEU A 125 10.16 7.74 -13.63
N GLY A 126 10.56 8.01 -14.88
CA GLY A 126 11.47 7.15 -15.66
C GLY A 126 10.78 6.05 -16.47
N CYS A 127 9.44 6.02 -16.52
CA CYS A 127 8.65 5.08 -17.32
C CYS A 127 8.37 5.62 -18.73
N ASN A 128 9.43 6.00 -19.44
CA ASN A 128 9.32 6.53 -20.79
C ASN A 128 8.77 5.46 -21.75
N GLY A 129 7.63 5.75 -22.39
CA GLY A 129 6.98 4.84 -23.34
C GLY A 129 5.85 3.98 -22.77
N SER A 130 5.60 4.01 -21.45
CA SER A 130 4.39 3.42 -20.87
C SER A 130 3.19 4.33 -21.14
N THR A 131 2.08 3.74 -21.59
CA THR A 131 0.82 4.47 -21.81
C THR A 131 -0.26 3.93 -20.90
N LEU A 132 -1.05 4.83 -20.33
CA LEU A 132 -2.26 4.46 -19.57
C LEU A 132 -3.42 4.25 -20.55
N ALA A 133 -4.34 3.36 -20.18
CA ALA A 133 -5.56 3.15 -20.96
C ALA A 133 -6.36 4.46 -21.04
N GLU A 134 -6.75 4.86 -22.26
CA GLU A 134 -7.50 6.10 -22.47
C GLU A 134 -8.85 6.08 -21.75
N ASP A 135 -9.48 4.91 -21.66
CA ASP A 135 -10.73 4.71 -20.92
C ASP A 135 -10.58 5.12 -19.45
N LEU A 136 -9.45 4.81 -18.79
CA LEU A 136 -9.22 5.22 -17.40
C LEU A 136 -9.09 6.74 -17.26
N ILE A 137 -8.48 7.41 -18.23
CA ILE A 137 -8.35 8.88 -18.23
C ILE A 137 -9.73 9.53 -18.38
N ASN A 138 -10.54 9.01 -19.30
CA ASN A 138 -11.91 9.46 -19.51
C ASN A 138 -12.76 9.25 -18.25
N GLU A 139 -12.62 8.10 -17.60
CA GLU A 139 -13.32 7.77 -16.36
C GLU A 139 -12.93 8.70 -15.20
N ILE A 140 -11.65 9.03 -15.03
CA ILE A 140 -11.22 9.99 -14.00
C ILE A 140 -11.85 11.37 -14.21
N CYS A 141 -11.90 11.85 -15.45
CA CYS A 141 -12.60 13.10 -15.76
C CYS A 141 -14.11 12.96 -15.51
N ARG A 142 -14.71 11.82 -15.87
CA ARG A 142 -16.13 11.54 -15.63
C ARG A 142 -16.48 11.55 -14.15
N PHE A 143 -15.57 11.12 -13.26
CA PHE A 143 -15.79 11.16 -11.82
C PHE A 143 -15.90 12.60 -11.30
N GLY A 144 -15.25 13.57 -11.95
CA GLY A 144 -15.37 14.99 -11.63
C GLY A 144 -15.01 15.33 -10.18
N ALA A 145 -14.03 14.62 -9.61
CA ALA A 145 -13.66 14.70 -8.18
C ALA A 145 -14.83 14.45 -7.20
N SER A 146 -15.82 13.67 -7.61
CA SER A 146 -16.96 13.30 -6.76
C SER A 146 -16.58 12.29 -5.69
N GLU A 147 -17.20 12.41 -4.51
CA GLU A 147 -17.07 11.47 -3.40
C GLU A 147 -18.38 10.70 -3.20
N LEU A 148 -18.44 9.46 -3.72
CA LEU A 148 -19.63 8.62 -3.59
C LEU A 148 -19.71 7.99 -2.20
N HIS A 149 -20.83 8.19 -1.51
CA HIS A 149 -21.05 7.68 -0.16
C HIS A 149 -20.77 6.17 0.01
N ALA A 150 -21.14 5.34 -0.97
CA ALA A 150 -20.91 3.90 -0.90
C ALA A 150 -19.42 3.54 -0.94
N VAL A 151 -18.64 4.24 -1.78
CA VAL A 151 -17.18 4.03 -1.90
C VAL A 151 -16.49 4.55 -0.63
N SER A 152 -16.87 5.72 -0.14
CA SER A 152 -16.32 6.27 1.11
C SER A 152 -16.60 5.38 2.31
N ALA A 153 -17.83 4.84 2.43
CA ALA A 153 -18.18 3.92 3.51
C ALA A 153 -17.34 2.63 3.45
N PHE A 154 -17.13 2.09 2.24
CA PHE A 154 -16.30 0.90 2.04
C PHE A 154 -14.84 1.15 2.42
N ILE A 155 -14.23 2.21 1.88
CA ILE A 155 -12.84 2.58 2.20
C ILE A 155 -12.69 2.93 3.69
N GLY A 156 -13.65 3.62 4.29
CA GLY A 156 -13.68 3.94 5.70
C GLY A 156 -13.71 2.70 6.60
N GLY A 157 -14.43 1.65 6.20
CA GLY A 157 -14.42 0.37 6.90
C GLY A 157 -13.06 -0.32 6.88
N ILE A 158 -12.42 -0.37 5.70
CA ILE A 158 -11.07 -0.95 5.55
C ILE A 158 -10.04 -0.14 6.35
N ALA A 159 -10.03 1.19 6.19
CA ALA A 159 -9.10 2.06 6.90
C ALA A 159 -9.25 1.95 8.43
N SER A 160 -10.49 1.92 8.92
CA SER A 160 -10.77 1.75 10.37
C SER A 160 -10.20 0.43 10.88
N GLN A 161 -10.34 -0.66 10.12
CA GLN A 161 -9.80 -1.95 10.51
C GLN A 161 -8.26 -1.93 10.53
N GLU A 162 -7.59 -1.33 9.54
CA GLU A 162 -6.13 -1.18 9.56
C GLU A 162 -5.65 -0.39 10.77
N VAL A 163 -6.36 0.68 11.16
CA VAL A 163 -6.07 1.44 12.37
C VAL A 163 -6.21 0.56 13.63
N ILE A 164 -7.26 -0.25 13.74
CA ILE A 164 -7.44 -1.19 14.86
C ILE A 164 -6.27 -2.18 14.93
N LYS A 165 -5.82 -2.73 13.81
CA LYS A 165 -4.66 -3.65 13.76
C LYS A 165 -3.41 -2.99 14.32
N LEU A 166 -3.14 -1.74 13.91
CA LEU A 166 -1.97 -0.98 14.39
C LEU A 166 -2.04 -0.69 15.89
N ILE A 167 -3.21 -0.26 16.40
CA ILE A 167 -3.39 0.08 17.82
C ILE A 167 -3.29 -1.17 18.70
N THR A 168 -4.00 -2.23 18.33
CA THR A 168 -4.07 -3.46 19.14
C THR A 168 -2.80 -4.30 19.02
N ARG A 169 -2.00 -4.08 17.97
CA ARG A 169 -0.91 -4.97 17.55
C ARG A 169 -1.39 -6.40 17.33
N GLN A 170 -2.67 -6.57 17.01
CA GLN A 170 -3.27 -7.85 16.67
C GLN A 170 -3.53 -7.87 15.16
N PHE A 171 -3.36 -9.05 14.55
CA PHE A 171 -3.41 -9.25 13.10
C PHE A 171 -2.28 -8.55 12.32
N VAL A 172 -2.28 -8.78 11.01
CA VAL A 172 -1.28 -8.27 10.06
C VAL A 172 -1.87 -7.07 9.31
N PRO A 173 -1.26 -5.88 9.40
CA PRO A 173 -1.65 -4.75 8.55
C PRO A 173 -1.20 -4.98 7.10
N MET A 174 -1.96 -4.45 6.15
CA MET A 174 -1.70 -4.61 4.72
C MET A 174 -0.40 -3.89 4.32
N PRO A 175 0.52 -4.53 3.57
CA PRO A 175 1.71 -3.87 3.06
C PRO A 175 1.38 -2.99 1.85
N GLY A 176 2.01 -1.82 1.73
CA GLY A 176 1.89 -0.96 0.55
C GLY A 176 0.54 -0.24 0.41
N THR A 177 0.13 0.01 -0.83
CA THR A 177 -0.99 0.87 -1.20
C THR A 177 -2.16 0.04 -1.70
N PHE A 178 -3.30 0.12 -1.01
CA PHE A 178 -4.53 -0.55 -1.38
C PHE A 178 -5.33 0.32 -2.36
N ILE A 179 -5.64 -0.23 -3.54
CA ILE A 179 -6.46 0.42 -4.57
C ILE A 179 -7.74 -0.39 -4.74
N PHE A 180 -8.88 0.30 -4.69
CA PHE A 180 -10.19 -0.28 -4.94
C PHE A 180 -10.84 0.35 -6.17
N ASN A 181 -11.24 -0.50 -7.12
CA ASN A 181 -12.04 -0.11 -8.28
C ASN A 181 -13.52 -0.41 -8.01
N GLY A 182 -14.30 0.63 -7.77
CA GLY A 182 -15.74 0.53 -7.55
C GLY A 182 -16.56 0.15 -8.79
N ILE A 183 -16.00 0.28 -10.01
CA ILE A 183 -16.69 -0.09 -11.26
C ILE A 183 -16.77 -1.61 -11.41
N ASP A 184 -15.64 -2.30 -11.18
CA ASP A 184 -15.55 -3.76 -11.34
C ASP A 184 -15.62 -4.53 -10.02
N HIS A 185 -15.75 -3.82 -8.89
CA HIS A 185 -15.69 -4.38 -7.54
C HIS A 185 -14.42 -5.20 -7.26
N LYS A 186 -13.29 -4.76 -7.82
CA LYS A 186 -11.97 -5.39 -7.62
C LYS A 186 -11.08 -4.51 -6.76
N SER A 187 -10.19 -5.14 -6.01
CA SER A 187 -9.16 -4.44 -5.23
C SER A 187 -7.80 -5.09 -5.40
N GLN A 188 -6.74 -4.30 -5.41
CA GLN A 188 -5.37 -4.77 -5.49
C GLN A 188 -4.49 -4.03 -4.47
N ILE A 189 -3.42 -4.70 -4.04
CA ILE A 189 -2.39 -4.11 -3.20
C ILE A 189 -1.13 -3.92 -4.04
N LEU A 190 -0.67 -2.68 -4.13
CA LEU A 190 0.55 -2.29 -4.83
C LEU A 190 1.66 -2.13 -3.79
N SER A 191 2.73 -2.91 -3.92
CA SER A 191 3.96 -2.67 -3.15
C SER A 191 4.81 -1.71 -3.97
N LEU A 192 4.85 -0.43 -3.60
CA LEU A 192 5.51 0.65 -4.36
C LEU A 192 6.61 1.34 -3.54
#